data_AF-A0A7J4LH38-F1
#
_entry.id   AF-A0A7J4LH38-F1
#
_cell.length_a   1.000
_cell.length_b   1.000
_cell.length_c   1.000
_cell.angle_alpha   90.00
_cell.angle_beta   90.00
_cell.angle_gamma   90.00
#
_symmetry.space_group_name_H-M   'P 1'
#
loop_
_entity.id
_entity.type
_entity.pdbx_description
1 polymer ?
#
loop_
_entity_poly.entity_id
_entity_poly.type
_entity_poly.pdbx_seq_one_letter_code
_entity_poly.pdbx_strand_id
1 'polypeptide(L)'
;MFVKILGIGDVFAGLIAVASWYDHSLLPIALVFLAAKWLIIKGAIFAFSGNYASFIDILCGIYLIALGYGWGIGFFTVFVIIWVMQKGLASLI
;
A
#
# COMPACT_ATOMS: atom_id res chain seq x y z
N MET A 1 -13.32 13.10 9.38
CA MET A 1 -12.46 12.32 10.30
C MET A 1 -12.11 10.94 9.76
N PHE A 2 -13.09 10.13 9.36
CA PHE A 2 -12.85 8.77 8.83
C PHE A 2 -11.89 8.73 7.62
N VAL A 3 -12.04 9.66 6.67
CA VAL A 3 -11.15 9.78 5.49
C VAL A 3 -9.69 10.01 5.88
N LYS A 4 -9.42 10.73 6.97
CA LYS A 4 -8.05 10.97 7.46
C LYS A 4 -7.42 9.71 8.03
N ILE A 5 -8.18 8.89 8.78
CA ILE A 5 -7.72 7.58 9.27
C ILE A 5 -7.40 6.67 8.08
N LEU A 6 -8.25 6.69 7.06
CA LEU A 6 -8.01 5.96 5.82
C LEU A 6 -6.73 6.42 5.12
N GLY A 7 -6.43 7.71 5.15
CA GLY A 7 -5.20 8.29 4.61
C GLY A 7 -3.95 7.89 5.39
N ILE A 8 -4.02 7.86 6.73
CA ILE A 8 -2.90 7.43 7.59
C ILE A 8 -2.49 5.99 7.26
N GLY A 9 -3.46 5.08 7.09
CA GLY A 9 -3.17 3.70 6.75
C GLY A 9 -2.49 3.55 5.39
N ASP A 10 -2.84 4.39 4.41
CA ASP A 10 -2.18 4.39 3.10
C ASP A 10 -0.75 4.94 3.20
N VAL A 11 -0.54 6.05 3.91
CA VAL A 11 0.82 6.59 4.14
C VAL A 11 1.69 5.55 4.85
N PHE A 12 1.14 4.84 5.84
CA PHE A 12 1.83 3.75 6.52
C PHE A 12 2.21 2.62 5.55
N ALA A 13 1.30 2.20 4.67
CA ALA A 13 1.59 1.18 3.66
C ALA A 13 2.64 1.64 2.63
N GLY A 14 2.61 2.93 2.25
CA GLY A 14 3.61 3.54 1.39
C GLY A 14 5.00 3.56 2.04
N LEU A 15 5.09 3.92 3.33
CA LEU A 15 6.34 3.90 4.09
C LEU A 15 6.92 2.49 4.19
N ILE A 16 6.06 1.48 4.40
CA ILE A 16 6.48 0.08 4.40
C ILE A 16 7.01 -0.33 3.03
N ALA A 17 6.35 0.07 1.93
CA ALA A 17 6.85 -0.22 0.59
C ALA A 17 8.23 0.40 0.33
N VAL A 18 8.49 1.62 0.83
CA VAL A 18 9.81 2.27 0.76
C VAL A 18 10.85 1.48 1.57
N ALA A 19 10.55 1.16 2.82
CA ALA A 19 11.49 0.47 3.71
C ALA A 19 11.82 -0.94 3.17
N SER A 20 10.81 -1.70 2.73
CA SER A 20 11.01 -3.01 2.13
C SER A 20 11.73 -2.98 0.77
N TRP A 21 11.74 -1.84 0.07
CA TRP A 21 12.53 -1.65 -1.15
C TRP A 21 14.02 -1.49 -0.87
N TYR A 22 14.37 -0.73 0.17
CA TYR A 22 15.77 -0.48 0.55
C TYR A 22 16.44 -1.72 1.15
N ASP A 23 15.74 -2.41 2.05
CA ASP A 23 16.23 -3.65 2.63
C ASP A 23 15.03 -4.47 3.15
N HIS A 24 14.83 -5.63 2.53
CA HIS A 24 13.74 -6.55 2.86
C HIS A 24 13.92 -7.22 4.23
N SER A 25 15.12 -7.21 4.80
CA SER A 25 15.40 -7.76 6.13
C SER A 25 15.11 -6.80 7.29
N LEU A 26 14.98 -5.49 7.00
CA LEU A 26 14.74 -4.47 8.03
C LEU A 26 13.35 -4.58 8.67
N LEU A 27 12.36 -5.09 7.94
CA LEU A 27 10.97 -5.12 8.39
C LEU A 27 10.50 -6.54 8.70
N PRO A 28 9.87 -6.76 9.87
CA PRO A 28 9.13 -7.99 10.14
C PRO A 28 8.10 -8.23 9.04
N ILE A 29 8.12 -9.43 8.46
CA ILE A 29 7.20 -9.78 7.37
C ILE A 29 5.72 -9.59 7.78
N ALA A 30 5.41 -9.77 9.07
CA ALA A 30 4.09 -9.51 9.64
C ALA A 30 3.60 -8.06 9.42
N LEU A 31 4.49 -7.06 9.47
CA LEU A 31 4.14 -5.67 9.20
C LEU A 31 3.84 -5.43 7.73
N VAL A 32 4.62 -6.05 6.83
CA VAL A 32 4.37 -5.99 5.38
C VAL A 32 3.01 -6.59 5.05
N PHE A 33 2.69 -7.74 5.64
CA PHE A 33 1.37 -8.37 5.51
C PHE A 33 0.24 -7.53 6.09
N LEU A 34 0.47 -6.82 7.20
CA LEU A 34 -0.53 -5.92 7.77
C LEU A 34 -0.86 -4.76 6.80
N ALA A 35 0.17 -4.13 6.24
CA ALA A 35 0.02 -3.07 5.24
C ALA A 35 -0.66 -3.56 3.95
N ALA A 36 -0.26 -4.74 3.46
CA ALA A 36 -0.89 -5.36 2.30
C ALA A 36 -2.37 -5.67 2.56
N LYS A 37 -2.71 -6.27 3.70
CA LYS A 37 -4.11 -6.55 4.08
C LYS A 37 -4.92 -5.28 4.18
N TRP A 38 -4.36 -4.21 4.75
CA TRP A 38 -5.01 -2.91 4.81
C TRP A 38 -5.40 -2.41 3.41
N LEU A 39 -4.45 -2.37 2.48
CA LEU A 39 -4.68 -1.91 1.10
C LEU A 39 -5.70 -2.79 0.36
N ILE A 40 -5.63 -4.11 0.55
CA ILE A 40 -6.57 -5.05 -0.10
C ILE A 40 -7.99 -4.86 0.44
N ILE A 41 -8.16 -4.82 1.77
CA ILE A 41 -9.49 -4.70 2.38
C ILE A 41 -10.10 -3.34 2.03
N LYS A 42 -9.35 -2.26 2.22
CA LYS A 42 -9.80 -0.91 1.88
C LYS A 42 -10.09 -0.80 0.39
N GLY A 43 -9.17 -1.26 -0.44
CA GLY A 43 -9.28 -1.27 -1.90
C GLY A 43 -10.54 -1.99 -2.36
N ALA A 44 -10.83 -3.17 -1.80
CA ALA A 44 -12.03 -3.95 -2.10
C ALA A 44 -13.30 -3.19 -1.72
N ILE A 45 -13.39 -2.64 -0.51
CA ILE A 45 -14.57 -1.88 -0.05
C ILE A 45 -14.89 -0.73 -1.01
N PHE A 46 -13.89 0.05 -1.40
CA PHE A 46 -14.09 1.19 -2.31
C PHE A 46 -14.28 0.77 -3.77
N ALA A 47 -13.67 -0.32 -4.21
CA ALA A 47 -13.86 -0.87 -5.55
C ALA A 47 -15.32 -1.32 -5.75
N PHE A 48 -15.91 -2.01 -4.76
CA PHE A 48 -17.33 -2.38 -4.78
C PHE A 48 -18.27 -1.18 -4.69
N SER A 49 -17.80 -0.05 -4.16
CA SER A 49 -18.55 1.22 -4.11
C SER A 49 -18.48 2.00 -5.43
N GLY A 50 -17.89 1.44 -6.49
CA GLY A 50 -17.79 2.07 -7.82
C GLY A 50 -16.54 2.93 -8.03
N ASN A 51 -15.61 2.97 -7.07
CA ASN A 51 -14.36 3.71 -7.23
C ASN A 51 -13.27 2.82 -7.86
N TYR A 52 -13.13 2.90 -9.18
CA TYR A 52 -12.18 2.08 -9.93
C TYR A 52 -10.72 2.32 -9.56
N ALA A 53 -10.36 3.50 -9.04
CA ALA A 53 -9.00 3.77 -8.58
C ALA A 53 -8.59 2.88 -7.40
N SER A 54 -9.57 2.35 -6.65
CA SER A 54 -9.32 1.46 -5.52
C SER A 54 -9.01 0.02 -5.93
N PHE A 55 -9.21 -0.37 -7.20
CA PHE A 55 -8.66 -1.64 -7.70
C PHE A 55 -7.13 -1.61 -7.73
N ILE A 56 -6.53 -0.45 -7.98
CA ILE A 56 -5.08 -0.30 -7.98
C ILE A 56 -4.52 -0.50 -6.57
N ASP A 57 -5.24 -0.10 -5.52
CA ASP A 57 -4.84 -0.38 -4.12
C ASP A 57 -4.77 -1.88 -3.84
N ILE A 58 -5.71 -2.66 -4.37
CA ILE A 58 -5.70 -4.13 -4.24
C ILE A 58 -4.45 -4.70 -4.90
N LEU A 59 -4.13 -4.25 -6.12
CA LEU A 59 -2.93 -4.66 -6.85
C LEU A 59 -1.65 -4.24 -6.09
N CYS A 60 -1.61 -3.03 -5.55
CA CYS A 60 -0.51 -2.56 -4.70
C CYS A 60 -0.35 -3.41 -3.44
N GLY A 61 -1.45 -3.83 -2.81
CA GLY A 61 -1.42 -4.74 -1.66
C GLY A 61 -0.91 -6.12 -2.01
N ILE A 62 -1.33 -6.70 -3.14
CA ILE A 62 -0.81 -7.98 -3.64
C ILE A 62 0.69 -7.86 -3.95
N TYR A 63 1.10 -6.76 -4.59
CA TYR A 63 2.50 -6.50 -4.89
C TYR A 63 3.35 -6.33 -3.62
N LEU A 64 2.83 -5.68 -2.59
CA LEU A 64 3.48 -5.57 -1.28
C LEU A 64 3.74 -6.93 -0.63
N ILE A 65 2.85 -7.92 -0.82
CA ILE A 65 3.08 -9.29 -0.38
C ILE A 65 4.27 -9.90 -1.11
N ALA A 66 4.29 -9.79 -2.44
CA ALA A 66 5.42 -10.28 -3.25
C ALA A 66 6.74 -9.61 -2.83
N LEU A 67 6.69 -8.31 -2.55
CA LEU A 67 7.84 -7.53 -2.10
C LEU A 67 8.32 -7.96 -0.71
N GLY A 68 7.40 -8.35 0.18
CA GLY A 68 7.71 -8.94 1.50
C GLY A 68 8.44 -10.29 1.42
N TYR A 69 8.32 -11.02 0.31
CA TYR A 69 9.10 -12.22 0.01
C TYR A 69 10.37 -11.95 -0.81
N GLY A 70 10.69 -10.68 -1.07
CA GLY A 70 11.87 -10.27 -1.84
C GLY A 70 11.68 -10.31 -3.36
N TRP A 71 10.46 -10.49 -3.87
CA TRP A 71 10.17 -10.61 -5.31
C TRP A 71 9.84 -9.24 -5.95
N GLY A 72 10.49 -8.18 -5.48
CA GLY A 72 10.25 -6.80 -5.92
C GLY A 72 10.99 -6.45 -7.21
N ILE A 73 10.28 -5.83 -8.17
CA ILE A 73 10.85 -5.23 -9.38
C ILE A 73 10.85 -3.71 -9.21
N GLY A 74 12.01 -3.06 -9.36
CA GLY A 74 12.14 -1.65 -8.97
C GLY A 74 11.20 -0.67 -9.63
N PHE A 75 10.94 -0.86 -10.91
CA PHE A 75 9.97 -0.04 -11.61
C PHE A 75 8.57 -0.11 -10.98
N PHE A 76 8.07 -1.32 -10.68
CA PHE A 76 6.77 -1.50 -10.05
C PHE A 76 6.75 -1.02 -8.61
N THR A 77 7.85 -1.18 -7.87
CA THR A 77 7.94 -0.66 -6.51
C THR A 77 7.83 0.85 -6.45
N VAL A 78 8.54 1.56 -7.33
CA VAL A 78 8.45 3.02 -7.42
C VAL A 78 7.01 3.44 -7.75
N PHE A 79 6.35 2.74 -8.68
CA PHE A 79 4.95 3.00 -9.01
C PHE A 79 4.02 2.81 -7.80
N VAL A 80 4.17 1.70 -7.07
CA VAL A 80 3.38 1.43 -5.85
C VAL A 80 3.60 2.48 -4.78
N ILE A 81 4.85 2.88 -4.54
CA ILE A 81 5.19 3.93 -3.55
C ILE A 81 4.51 5.24 -3.94
N ILE A 82 4.68 5.69 -5.18
CA ILE A 82 4.10 6.97 -5.65
C ILE A 82 2.57 6.92 -5.55
N TRP A 83 1.96 5.83 -6.02
CA TRP A 83 0.50 5.67 -6.02
C TRP A 83 -0.09 5.68 -4.61
N VAL A 84 0.48 4.90 -3.69
CA VAL A 84 -0.04 4.78 -2.32
C VAL A 84 0.21 6.07 -1.55
N MET A 85 1.39 6.69 -1.71
CA MET A 85 1.74 7.94 -1.01
C MET A 85 0.88 9.12 -1.47
N GLN A 86 0.68 9.31 -2.79
CA GLN A 86 -0.13 10.44 -3.28
C GLN A 86 -1.57 10.34 -2.75
N LYS A 87 -2.12 9.11 -2.69
CA LYS A 87 -3.51 8.88 -2.26
C LYS A 87 -3.65 9.06 -0.75
N GLY A 88 -2.68 8.58 0.01
CA GLY A 88 -2.60 8.79 1.44
C GLY A 88 -2.54 10.27 1.79
N LEU A 89 -1.64 11.02 1.15
CA LEU A 89 -1.49 12.47 1.38
C LEU A 89 -2.74 13.25 0.95
N ALA A 90 -3.32 12.93 -0.20
CA ALA A 90 -4.56 13.55 -0.67
C ALA A 90 -5.75 13.31 0.28
N SER A 91 -5.75 12.19 1.02
CA SER A 91 -6.80 11.88 2.00
C SER A 91 -6.60 12.57 3.36
N LEU A 92 -5.42 13.17 3.59
CA LEU A 92 -5.08 13.87 4.84
C LEU A 92 -5.41 15.36 4.82
N ILE A 93 -5.31 15.98 3.63
CA ILE A 93 -5.68 17.38 3.36
C ILE A 93 -7.20 17.50 3.43
#